data_AF-A0A7J6Q1E8-F1
#
_entry.id   AF-A0A7J6Q1E8-F1
#
_cell.length_a   1.000
_cell.length_b   1.000
_cell.length_c   1.000
_cell.angle_alpha   90.00
_cell.angle_beta   90.00
_cell.angle_gamma   90.00
#
_symmetry.space_group_name_H-M   'P 1'
#
loop_
_entity.id
_entity.type
_entity.pdbx_description
1 polymer ?
#
loop_
_entity_poly.entity_id
_entity_poly.type
_entity_poly.pdbx_seq_one_letter_code
_entity_poly.pdbx_strand_id
1 'polypeptide(L)'
;MSRRERRDSDDISRPMERRSRPYDDEGRRSDYRRPLMPPPGSTPRGPRGGGPPQRRRGIAIDRAQTCPFLLRVFYRMGSHHNDGDFAKLEELPVDEELQVYTWPDASLREISDLIEDILPESRGRTKKLSFRLIYPDRSGRFVMAR
;
A
#
# COMPACT_ATOMS: atom_id res chain seq x y z
N MET A 1 -36.69 17.94 42.47
CA MET A 1 -35.62 17.18 43.14
C MET A 1 -34.30 17.70 42.56
N SER A 2 -33.65 18.71 43.16
CA SER A 2 -32.58 18.57 44.18
C SER A 2 -31.56 17.48 43.83
N ARG A 3 -30.24 17.62 43.97
CA ARG A 3 -29.28 18.67 44.36
C ARG A 3 -27.95 17.90 44.44
N ARG A 4 -26.87 18.43 43.83
CA ARG A 4 -25.43 18.35 44.25
C ARG A 4 -24.84 16.98 44.63
N GLU A 5 -23.84 16.51 43.90
CA GLU A 5 -22.39 16.78 44.07
C GLU A 5 -21.72 16.06 45.25
N ARG A 6 -20.58 15.44 44.89
CA ARG A 6 -19.30 15.37 45.63
C ARG A 6 -19.29 14.46 46.86
N ARG A 7 -18.45 13.42 46.77
CA ARG A 7 -17.09 13.31 47.37
C ARG A 7 -17.16 13.24 48.88
N ASP A 8 -16.65 12.14 49.41
CA ASP A 8 -15.51 12.16 50.33
C ASP A 8 -14.77 10.82 50.11
N SER A 9 -13.48 10.81 49.74
CA SER A 9 -12.33 11.13 50.62
C SER A 9 -12.22 10.09 51.74
N ASP A 10 -11.08 9.55 52.12
CA ASP A 10 -9.67 9.73 51.81
C ASP A 10 -9.04 8.57 52.62
N ASP A 11 -8.09 7.79 52.08
CA ASP A 11 -6.66 8.04 52.23
C ASP A 11 -6.01 7.19 53.35
N ILE A 12 -4.76 6.78 53.08
CA ILE A 12 -3.76 6.23 53.99
C ILE A 12 -4.19 4.97 54.79
N SER A 13 -3.68 3.78 54.46
CA SER A 13 -2.39 3.36 55.03
C SER A 13 -1.84 2.13 54.31
N ARG A 14 -0.77 2.32 53.53
CA ARG A 14 0.23 1.26 53.27
C ARG A 14 0.91 0.92 54.60
N PRO A 15 1.08 -0.36 54.93
CA PRO A 15 2.43 -0.73 55.30
C PRO A 15 2.88 -2.10 54.80
N MET A 16 4.19 -2.14 54.56
CA MET A 16 5.09 -3.29 54.64
C MET A 16 4.95 -4.39 53.59
N GLU A 17 5.88 -4.30 52.63
CA GLU A 17 6.68 -5.41 52.11
C GLU A 17 6.47 -6.74 52.84
N ARG A 18 5.58 -7.58 52.30
CA ARG A 18 5.69 -9.02 52.46
C ARG A 18 6.34 -9.59 51.21
N ARG A 19 7.66 -9.46 51.23
CA ARG A 19 8.65 -10.46 50.83
C ARG A 19 8.03 -11.73 50.25
N SER A 20 8.28 -11.95 48.97
CA SER A 20 7.91 -13.12 48.17
C SER A 20 7.97 -14.40 49.02
N ARG A 21 6.84 -15.08 49.21
CA ARG A 21 6.86 -16.45 49.73
C ARG A 21 7.38 -17.34 48.60
N PRO A 22 8.54 -18.01 48.74
CA PRO A 22 9.17 -18.74 47.64
C PRO A 22 8.60 -20.16 47.48
N TYR A 23 7.35 -20.37 47.89
CA TYR A 23 6.67 -21.66 47.89
C TYR A 23 5.17 -21.48 47.62
N ASP A 24 4.64 -22.33 46.76
CA ASP A 24 3.22 -22.52 46.45
C ASP A 24 2.51 -23.36 47.54
N ASP A 25 1.17 -23.33 47.56
CA ASP A 25 0.29 -23.91 48.59
C ASP A 25 0.48 -25.43 48.80
N GLU A 26 1.16 -26.10 47.88
CA GLU A 26 1.54 -27.53 47.94
C GLU A 26 2.96 -27.78 48.49
N GLY A 27 3.64 -26.75 49.03
CA GLY A 27 4.92 -26.90 49.74
C GLY A 27 6.15 -27.11 48.85
N ARG A 28 6.05 -26.80 47.55
CA ARG A 28 7.15 -26.95 46.57
C ARG A 28 7.93 -25.64 46.40
N ARG A 29 9.27 -25.70 46.35
CA ARG A 29 10.12 -24.51 46.12
C ARG A 29 9.86 -23.94 44.73
N SER A 30 9.60 -22.64 44.66
CA SER A 30 9.41 -21.89 43.42
C SER A 30 10.76 -21.63 42.74
N ASP A 31 11.11 -22.44 41.73
CA ASP A 31 12.37 -22.40 40.97
C ASP A 31 12.47 -21.24 39.96
N TYR A 32 12.11 -20.02 40.35
CA TYR A 32 12.42 -18.84 39.55
C TYR A 32 13.89 -18.46 39.70
N ARG A 33 14.79 -19.19 39.02
CA ARG A 33 16.05 -18.65 38.43
C ARG A 33 16.87 -19.73 37.72
N ARG A 34 16.52 -20.04 36.47
CA ARG A 34 17.48 -20.20 35.36
C ARG A 34 16.74 -20.41 34.04
N PRO A 35 16.77 -19.45 33.10
CA PRO A 35 16.39 -19.72 31.72
C PRO A 35 17.32 -20.79 31.16
N LEU A 36 16.76 -21.93 30.75
CA LEU A 36 17.47 -23.00 30.06
C LEU A 36 18.02 -22.47 28.73
N MET A 37 19.34 -22.51 28.55
CA MET A 37 19.98 -22.27 27.25
C MET A 37 19.43 -23.27 26.21
N PRO A 38 19.12 -22.84 24.97
CA PRO A 38 18.84 -23.77 23.89
C PRO A 38 20.12 -24.51 23.45
N PRO A 39 20.03 -25.78 23.03
CA PRO A 39 21.17 -26.60 22.66
C PRO A 39 21.91 -26.09 21.40
N PRO A 40 23.23 -26.36 21.28
CA PRO A 40 24.05 -25.92 20.16
C PRO A 40 23.77 -26.78 18.92
N GLY A 41 22.89 -26.28 18.05
CA GLY A 41 22.52 -26.88 16.77
C GLY A 41 22.14 -25.76 15.79
N SER A 42 23.15 -25.25 15.10
CA SER A 42 23.10 -24.17 14.13
C SER A 42 22.12 -24.43 12.98
N THR A 43 20.93 -23.83 13.05
CA THR A 43 20.29 -23.29 11.85
C THR A 43 20.39 -21.78 11.95
N PRO A 44 21.11 -21.09 11.05
CA PRO A 44 21.06 -19.65 11.01
C PRO A 44 19.68 -19.28 10.46
N ARG A 45 18.71 -19.10 11.36
CA ARG A 45 17.51 -18.34 11.02
C ARG A 45 18.00 -16.90 10.84
N GLY A 46 18.45 -16.61 9.62
CA GLY A 46 18.81 -15.28 9.19
C GLY A 46 17.70 -14.28 9.51
N PRO A 47 18.01 -12.97 9.48
CA PRO A 47 17.06 -11.98 9.91
C PRO A 47 15.80 -12.10 9.06
N ARG A 48 14.66 -12.49 9.67
CA ARG A 48 13.35 -12.19 9.08
C ARG A 48 13.12 -10.69 9.26
N GLY A 49 13.94 -9.90 8.56
CA GLY A 49 13.62 -8.53 8.22
C GLY A 49 12.49 -8.56 7.21
N GLY A 50 11.27 -8.77 7.69
CA GLY A 50 10.09 -8.26 7.01
C GLY A 50 10.12 -6.74 7.12
N GLY A 51 11.08 -6.11 6.44
CA GLY A 51 11.01 -4.67 6.22
C GLY A 51 9.68 -4.33 5.55
N PRO A 52 9.16 -3.11 5.76
CA PRO A 52 7.99 -2.65 5.02
C PRO A 52 8.21 -2.93 3.52
N PRO A 53 7.16 -3.26 2.75
CA PRO A 53 7.32 -3.52 1.32
C PRO A 53 8.13 -2.36 0.76
N GLN A 54 9.31 -2.66 0.24
CA GLN A 54 10.12 -1.66 -0.44
C GLN A 54 9.25 -1.19 -1.59
N ARG A 55 8.58 -0.04 -1.39
CA ARG A 55 7.98 0.72 -2.48
C ARG A 55 9.09 0.79 -3.49
N ARG A 56 8.84 0.23 -4.69
CA ARG A 56 9.81 0.24 -5.78
C ARG A 56 10.42 1.63 -5.78
N ARG A 57 11.75 1.71 -5.63
CA ARG A 57 12.47 2.98 -5.64
C ARG A 57 12.32 3.53 -7.06
N GLY A 58 11.17 4.14 -7.32
CA GLY A 58 10.91 4.87 -8.54
C GLY A 58 11.88 6.03 -8.60
N ILE A 59 12.21 6.45 -9.81
CA ILE A 59 12.92 7.69 -10.03
C ILE A 59 11.97 8.79 -9.53
N ALA A 60 12.30 9.42 -8.40
CA ALA A 60 11.54 10.57 -7.92
C ALA A 60 11.90 11.77 -8.80
N ILE A 61 10.89 12.41 -9.40
CA ILE A 61 11.09 13.53 -10.31
C ILE A 61 10.69 14.83 -9.62
N ASP A 62 11.54 15.85 -9.70
CA ASP A 62 11.16 17.21 -9.30
C ASP A 62 10.22 17.80 -10.35
N ARG A 63 8.91 17.69 -10.09
CA ARG A 63 7.84 18.16 -10.97
C ARG A 63 7.82 19.69 -11.13
N ALA A 64 8.43 20.45 -10.22
CA ALA A 64 8.50 21.91 -10.32
C ALA A 64 9.55 22.38 -11.33
N GLN A 65 10.60 21.58 -11.53
CA GLN A 65 11.71 21.89 -12.45
C GLN A 65 11.68 21.06 -13.74
N THR A 66 10.84 20.03 -13.81
CA THR A 66 10.72 19.14 -14.96
C THR A 66 9.46 19.45 -15.74
N CYS A 67 9.56 19.69 -17.05
CA CYS A 67 8.39 19.86 -17.90
C CYS A 67 7.61 18.52 -17.99
N PRO A 68 6.28 18.51 -17.80
CA PRO A 68 5.49 17.32 -18.01
C PRO A 68 5.51 16.88 -19.48
N PHE A 69 5.22 15.62 -19.73
CA PHE A 69 4.99 15.08 -21.07
C PHE A 69 3.51 14.81 -21.30
N LEU A 70 3.12 14.76 -22.57
CA LEU A 70 1.78 14.38 -22.98
C LEU A 70 1.65 12.84 -22.98
N LEU A 71 0.82 12.33 -22.08
CA LEU A 71 0.36 10.95 -22.07
C LEU A 71 -1.00 10.87 -22.78
N ARG A 72 -1.07 10.08 -23.86
CA ARG A 72 -2.32 9.76 -24.55
C ARG A 72 -2.87 8.45 -24.00
N VAL A 73 -4.08 8.48 -23.46
CA VAL A 73 -4.78 7.33 -22.87
C VAL A 73 -5.99 7.01 -23.73
N PHE A 74 -6.00 5.83 -24.34
CA PHE A 74 -7.15 5.34 -25.08
C PHE A 74 -7.96 4.42 -24.17
N TYR A 75 -9.25 4.70 -24.02
CA TYR A 75 -10.14 3.91 -23.16
C TYR A 75 -11.18 3.17 -24.01
N ARG A 76 -11.77 2.12 -23.44
CA ARG A 76 -12.93 1.43 -24.02
C ARG A 76 -13.69 0.73 -22.92
N MET A 77 -15.03 0.77 -22.99
CA MET A 77 -15.86 0.15 -21.97
C MET A 77 -16.00 -1.35 -22.22
N GLY A 78 -15.74 -2.15 -21.19
CA GLY A 78 -15.92 -3.61 -21.21
C GLY A 78 -14.85 -4.42 -21.96
N SER A 79 -13.90 -3.79 -22.65
CA SER A 79 -12.81 -4.49 -23.35
C SER A 79 -11.59 -3.57 -23.55
N HIS A 80 -10.45 -4.15 -23.95
CA HIS A 80 -9.33 -3.38 -24.48
C HIS A 80 -9.52 -3.18 -25.98
N HIS A 81 -8.91 -2.12 -26.52
CA HIS A 81 -8.71 -1.98 -27.96
C HIS A 81 -7.87 -3.14 -28.54
N ASN A 82 -8.03 -3.41 -29.82
CA ASN A 82 -7.22 -4.40 -30.54
C ASN A 82 -5.91 -3.75 -31.01
N ASP A 83 -4.91 -4.58 -31.28
CA ASP A 83 -3.64 -4.16 -31.89
C ASP A 83 -3.84 -3.51 -33.26
N GLY A 84 -4.80 -4.01 -34.06
CA GLY A 84 -5.18 -3.45 -35.35
C GLY A 84 -5.66 -2.00 -35.27
N ASP A 85 -6.30 -1.59 -34.18
CA ASP A 85 -6.85 -0.24 -33.99
C ASP A 85 -5.73 0.82 -33.86
N PHE A 86 -4.50 0.38 -33.53
CA PHE A 86 -3.31 1.24 -33.43
C PHE A 86 -2.36 1.10 -34.62
N ALA A 87 -2.72 0.32 -35.65
CA ALA A 87 -1.84 0.08 -36.79
C ALA A 87 -1.60 1.33 -37.64
N LYS A 88 -2.58 2.24 -37.71
CA LYS A 88 -2.49 3.51 -38.42
C LYS A 88 -2.78 4.67 -37.47
N LEU A 89 -1.91 5.68 -37.49
CA LEU A 89 -2.07 6.87 -36.65
C LEU A 89 -3.35 7.65 -36.97
N GLU A 90 -3.80 7.61 -38.22
CA GLU A 90 -4.99 8.31 -38.72
C GLU A 90 -6.31 7.63 -38.32
N GLU A 91 -6.27 6.35 -37.94
CA GLU A 91 -7.46 5.55 -37.58
C GLU A 91 -7.57 5.37 -36.06
N LEU A 92 -6.79 6.11 -35.28
CA LEU A 92 -6.88 6.04 -33.83
C LEU A 92 -8.28 6.46 -33.35
N PRO A 93 -8.85 5.79 -32.34
CA PRO A 93 -10.15 6.15 -31.79
C PRO A 93 -10.05 7.48 -31.04
N VAL A 94 -10.23 8.59 -31.76
CA VAL A 94 -10.12 9.97 -31.22
C VAL A 94 -11.21 10.25 -30.19
N ASP A 95 -12.41 9.72 -30.39
CA ASP A 95 -13.54 9.90 -29.47
C ASP A 95 -13.32 9.23 -28.11
N GLU A 96 -12.41 8.24 -28.06
CA GLU A 96 -12.05 7.50 -26.85
C GLU A 96 -10.61 7.81 -26.38
N GLU A 97 -10.11 9.01 -26.71
CA GLU A 97 -8.79 9.51 -26.30
C GLU A 97 -8.91 10.50 -25.13
N LEU A 98 -8.07 10.31 -24.11
CA LEU A 98 -7.82 11.26 -23.03
C LEU A 98 -6.36 11.71 -23.08
N GLN A 99 -6.15 13.03 -23.00
CA GLN A 99 -4.83 13.64 -23.01
C GLN A 99 -4.47 14.12 -21.60
N VAL A 100 -3.39 13.59 -21.05
CA VAL A 100 -2.95 13.84 -19.68
C VAL A 100 -1.53 14.41 -19.69
N TYR A 101 -1.35 15.60 -19.10
CA TYR A 101 0.00 16.13 -18.85
C TYR A 101 0.52 15.60 -17.52
N THR A 102 1.61 14.83 -17.56
CA THR A 102 2.13 14.16 -16.37
C THR A 102 3.65 13.96 -16.42
N TRP A 103 4.21 13.32 -15.38
CA TRP A 103 5.63 13.04 -15.25
C TRP A 103 5.90 11.53 -15.23
N PRO A 104 7.12 11.08 -15.59
CA PRO A 104 7.45 9.65 -15.67
C PRO A 104 7.31 8.87 -14.35
N ASP A 105 7.22 9.57 -13.22
CA ASP A 105 7.02 8.99 -11.89
C ASP A 105 5.54 8.83 -11.50
N ALA A 106 4.61 9.24 -12.37
CA ALA A 106 3.18 9.16 -12.10
C ALA A 106 2.72 7.71 -11.91
N SER A 107 1.96 7.50 -10.84
CA SER A 107 1.40 6.20 -10.53
C SER A 107 0.15 5.90 -11.37
N LEU A 108 -0.16 4.61 -11.58
CA LEU A 108 -1.45 4.21 -12.16
C LEU A 108 -2.64 4.70 -11.32
N ARG A 109 -2.44 4.95 -10.02
CA ARG A 109 -3.45 5.51 -9.14
C ARG A 109 -3.78 6.95 -9.52
N GLU A 110 -2.75 7.80 -9.67
CA GLU A 110 -2.92 9.18 -10.15
C GLU A 110 -3.66 9.20 -11.49
N ILE A 111 -3.26 8.32 -12.43
CA ILE A 111 -3.91 8.23 -13.74
C ILE A 111 -5.38 7.76 -13.59
N SER A 112 -5.65 6.80 -12.72
CA SER A 112 -7.01 6.29 -12.49
C SER A 112 -7.92 7.35 -11.89
N ASP A 113 -7.44 8.11 -10.90
CA ASP A 113 -8.21 9.16 -10.26
C ASP A 113 -8.60 10.26 -11.30
N LEU A 114 -7.67 10.62 -12.20
CA LEU A 114 -7.95 11.54 -13.32
C LEU A 114 -8.99 10.98 -14.31
N ILE A 115 -8.92 9.69 -14.63
CA ILE A 115 -9.89 9.04 -15.52
C ILE A 115 -11.28 9.04 -14.88
N GLU A 116 -11.38 8.76 -13.59
CA GLU A 116 -12.65 8.77 -12.86
C GLU A 116 -13.27 10.18 -12.81
N ASP A 117 -12.44 11.23 -12.72
CA ASP A 117 -12.92 12.61 -12.75
C ASP A 117 -13.56 12.98 -14.09
N ILE A 118 -12.97 12.53 -15.21
CA ILE A 118 -13.44 12.84 -16.57
C ILE A 118 -14.57 11.91 -17.02
N LEU A 119 -14.46 10.61 -16.74
CA LEU A 119 -15.40 9.58 -17.18
C LEU A 119 -16.26 9.10 -16.00
N PRO A 120 -17.45 9.68 -15.77
CA PRO A 120 -18.30 9.31 -14.64
C PRO A 120 -18.74 7.85 -14.66
N GLU A 121 -18.82 7.22 -15.84
CA GLU A 121 -19.17 5.80 -16.02
C GLU A 121 -18.14 4.82 -15.46
N SER A 122 -16.90 5.29 -15.31
CA SER A 122 -15.79 4.52 -14.78
C SER A 122 -15.77 4.50 -13.24
N ARG A 123 -16.53 5.41 -12.60
CA ARG A 123 -16.64 5.50 -11.14
C ARG A 123 -17.37 4.30 -10.56
N GLY A 124 -16.89 3.81 -9.42
CA GLY A 124 -17.61 2.85 -8.60
C GLY A 124 -16.70 1.80 -7.98
N ARG A 125 -17.02 1.40 -6.74
CA ARG A 125 -16.19 0.48 -5.94
C ARG A 125 -15.97 -0.90 -6.59
N THR A 126 -16.83 -1.31 -7.51
CA THR A 126 -16.76 -2.60 -8.21
C THR A 126 -16.19 -2.49 -9.62
N LYS A 127 -15.96 -1.28 -10.14
CA LYS A 127 -15.38 -1.06 -11.46
C LYS A 127 -13.90 -1.42 -11.42
N LYS A 128 -13.40 -1.91 -12.55
CA LYS A 128 -11.99 -2.30 -12.72
C LYS A 128 -11.44 -1.57 -13.92
N LEU A 129 -10.39 -0.79 -13.69
CA LEU A 129 -9.57 -0.23 -14.76
C LEU A 129 -8.43 -1.22 -15.05
N SER A 130 -8.32 -1.63 -16.30
CA SER A 130 -7.25 -2.49 -16.78
C SER A 130 -6.38 -1.67 -17.73
N PHE A 131 -5.07 -1.64 -17.46
CA PHE A 131 -4.13 -0.84 -18.23
C PHE A 131 -3.27 -1.75 -19.10
N ARG A 132 -3.04 -1.34 -20.35
CA ARG A 132 -2.04 -1.91 -21.26
C ARG A 132 -1.18 -0.80 -21.83
N LEU A 133 0.10 -1.10 -22.01
CA LEU A 133 1.03 -0.18 -22.65
C LEU A 133 1.08 -0.47 -24.14
N ILE A 134 0.89 0.56 -24.97
CA ILE A 134 1.06 0.49 -26.42
C ILE A 134 2.38 1.18 -26.77
N TYR A 135 3.23 0.50 -27.54
CA TYR A 135 4.54 1.02 -27.91
C TYR A 135 4.94 0.53 -29.30
N PRO A 136 5.78 1.28 -30.04
CA PRO A 136 6.30 0.81 -31.31
C PRO A 136 7.33 -0.30 -31.12
N ASP A 137 7.16 -1.41 -31.83
CA ASP A 137 8.20 -2.43 -31.99
C ASP A 137 9.33 -1.91 -32.90
N ARG A 138 10.45 -2.64 -32.95
CA ARG A 138 11.59 -2.39 -33.85
C ARG A 138 11.18 -2.32 -35.33
N SER A 139 10.08 -2.96 -35.68
CA SER A 139 9.49 -2.91 -37.02
C SER A 139 8.65 -1.65 -37.29
N GLY A 140 8.54 -0.72 -36.34
CA GLY A 140 7.73 0.50 -36.43
C GLY A 140 6.23 0.29 -36.22
N ARG A 141 5.79 -0.95 -36.01
CA ARG A 141 4.38 -1.28 -35.73
C ARG A 141 4.08 -1.14 -34.26
N PHE A 142 2.93 -0.56 -33.91
CA PHE A 142 2.48 -0.50 -32.53
C PHE A 142 2.07 -1.89 -32.04
N VAL A 143 2.56 -2.26 -30.86
CA VAL A 143 2.26 -3.52 -30.19
C VAL A 143 1.84 -3.25 -28.74
N MET A 144 1.00 -4.13 -28.20
CA MET A 144 0.60 -4.07 -26.79
C MET A 144 1.53 -4.91 -25.92
N ALA A 145 1.96 -4.35 -24.80
CA ALA A 145 2.60 -5.11 -23.74
C ALA A 145 1.61 -6.14 -23.17
N ARG A 146 2.07 -7.37 -22.99
CA ARG A 146 1.29 -8.46 -22.39
C ARG A 146 1.28 -8.39 -20.87
#